data_AF-A0A5G2QPP7-F1
#
_entry.id   AF-A0A5G2QPP7-F1
#
_cell.length_a   1.000
_cell.length_b   1.000
_cell.length_c   1.000
_cell.angle_alpha   90.00
_cell.angle_beta   90.00
_cell.angle_gamma   90.00
#
_symmetry.space_group_name_H-M   'P 1'
#
loop_
_entity.id
_entity.type
_entity.pdbx_description
1 polymer ?
#
loop_
_entity_poly.entity_id
_entity_poly.type
_entity_poly.pdbx_seq_one_letter_code
_entity_poly.pdbx_strand_id
1 'polypeptide(L)'
;MSKGQSGLGKSTLVNTLFKSQVSRKASSWNREEKIPKTVEIKAIGHVIEEGGVKMKLTVIDTPGFGDQINNENCWEPIEKYINEQYEKFLKEEVNIARKKRIPDTRVHCCLYFISPTGHSLRPLDLEFMKHLSKVVNIIPVIAKADTMTLEEKSEFKQRVRKELEVNGIEFYPQKEFDEDLEDKTENDKIRQESMPFAVVGSDKEYQVNGKRVLGRKTPWGIIEVENLNHCEFALLRDFVIRTHLQDLKEVTHNIHYETYRAKRLNDNGGLPPGEGLLGTVLPPVPAIPCPTAE
;
A
#
# COMPACT_ATOMS: atom_id res chain seq x y z
N MET A 1 1.46 1.98 -0.09
CA MET A 1 0.65 2.91 0.74
C MET A 1 0.85 2.58 2.21
N SER A 2 0.87 3.54 3.12
CA SER A 2 0.94 3.28 4.58
C SER A 2 -0.36 3.67 5.27
N LYS A 3 -1.00 2.74 6.00
CA LYS A 3 -2.25 2.97 6.73
C LYS A 3 -2.14 2.46 8.17
N GLY A 4 -2.82 3.12 9.11
CA GLY A 4 -2.76 2.84 10.54
C GLY A 4 -3.23 4.03 11.36
N GLN A 5 -3.43 3.83 12.66
CA GLN A 5 -3.81 4.92 13.58
C GLN A 5 -2.81 6.08 13.51
N SER A 6 -3.30 7.29 13.82
CA SER A 6 -2.48 8.47 14.05
C SER A 6 -1.36 8.18 15.09
N GLY A 7 -0.16 8.70 14.85
CA GLY A 7 0.95 8.56 15.81
C GLY A 7 1.69 7.22 15.81
N LEU A 8 1.37 6.25 14.94
CA LEU A 8 2.11 4.98 14.81
C LEU A 8 3.44 5.06 14.05
N GLY A 9 3.88 6.26 13.63
CA GLY A 9 5.17 6.43 12.95
C GLY A 9 5.17 6.07 11.46
N LYS A 10 4.01 6.11 10.79
CA LYS A 10 3.86 5.84 9.35
C LYS A 10 4.83 6.65 8.50
N SER A 11 4.73 7.98 8.58
CA SER A 11 5.58 8.91 7.83
C SER A 11 7.07 8.77 8.19
N THR A 12 7.37 8.42 9.45
CA THR A 12 8.75 8.11 9.87
C THR A 12 9.27 6.84 9.18
N LEU A 13 8.47 5.78 9.10
CA LEU A 13 8.86 4.55 8.39
C LEU A 13 9.05 4.80 6.89
N VAL A 14 8.21 5.63 6.28
CA VAL A 14 8.36 6.07 4.88
C VAL A 14 9.73 6.74 4.66
N ASN A 15 10.09 7.69 5.52
CA ASN A 15 11.40 8.34 5.45
C ASN A 15 12.55 7.35 5.69
N THR A 16 12.37 6.40 6.61
CA THR A 16 13.35 5.34 6.89
C THR A 16 13.60 4.50 5.64
N LEU A 17 12.53 4.09 4.95
CA LEU A 17 12.59 3.29 3.72
C LEU A 17 13.39 4.02 2.63
N PHE A 18 13.14 5.31 2.42
CA PHE A 18 13.89 6.09 1.44
C PHE A 18 15.35 6.32 1.83
N LYS A 19 15.65 6.67 3.09
CA LYS A 19 17.04 6.89 3.55
C LYS A 19 17.89 5.62 3.52
N SER A 20 17.26 4.47 3.71
CA SER A 20 17.92 3.17 3.59
C SER A 20 18.32 2.85 2.14
N GLN A 21 17.55 3.33 1.15
CA GLN A 21 17.70 2.96 -0.26
C GLN A 21 18.47 3.99 -1.11
N VAL A 22 18.35 5.28 -0.82
CA VAL A 22 19.13 6.30 -1.51
C VAL A 22 20.57 6.21 -0.98
N SER A 23 21.51 5.83 -1.85
CA SER A 23 22.95 5.83 -1.54
C SER A 23 23.28 7.04 -0.67
N ARG A 24 23.90 6.82 0.50
CA ARG A 24 24.28 7.84 1.49
C ARG A 24 25.30 8.88 0.97
N LYS A 25 25.45 9.02 -0.36
CA LYS A 25 26.08 10.15 -1.01
C LYS A 25 25.17 11.37 -0.88
N ALA A 26 25.46 12.14 0.16
CA ALA A 26 25.25 13.57 0.28
C ALA A 26 23.99 14.11 -0.42
N SER A 27 22.82 13.70 0.06
CA SER A 27 21.66 14.59 -0.02
C SER A 27 21.46 15.18 1.37
N SER A 28 21.61 16.49 1.45
CA SER A 28 21.39 17.29 2.65
C SER A 28 19.91 17.26 3.03
N TRP A 29 19.43 16.14 3.58
CA TRP A 29 18.16 16.10 4.29
C TRP A 29 18.37 16.65 5.72
N ASN A 30 18.95 17.85 5.80
CA ASN A 30 19.06 18.66 7.02
C ASN A 30 17.78 19.48 7.18
N ARG A 31 16.65 18.80 7.38
CA ARG A 31 15.46 19.46 7.89
C ARG A 31 15.04 18.75 9.15
N GLU A 32 15.48 19.31 10.28
CA GLU A 32 14.93 19.07 11.62
C GLU A 32 13.50 19.62 11.70
N GLU A 33 12.62 19.21 10.80
CA GLU A 33 11.22 19.54 10.90
C GLU A 33 10.49 18.34 11.50
N LYS A 34 9.87 18.57 12.66
CA LYS A 34 8.91 17.63 13.23
C LYS A 34 7.90 17.30 12.13
N ILE A 35 7.82 16.03 11.76
CA ILE A 35 6.86 15.57 10.76
C ILE A 35 5.45 15.92 11.28
N PRO A 36 4.72 16.83 10.60
CA PRO A 36 3.39 17.23 11.06
C PRO A 36 2.41 16.07 10.92
N LYS A 37 1.29 16.13 11.64
CA LYS A 37 0.21 15.15 11.46
C LYS A 37 -0.27 15.20 10.01
N THR A 38 -0.30 14.04 9.35
CA THR A 38 -0.83 13.90 7.99
C THR A 38 -2.35 14.07 8.02
N VAL A 39 -2.85 15.14 7.39
CA VAL A 39 -4.29 15.47 7.31
C VAL A 39 -4.92 14.99 6.00
N GLU A 40 -4.11 14.85 4.95
CA GLU A 40 -4.55 14.51 3.59
C GLU A 40 -3.66 13.41 3.00
N ILE A 41 -4.19 12.69 2.00
CA ILE A 41 -3.45 11.65 1.28
C ILE A 41 -2.38 12.34 0.42
N LYS A 42 -1.10 12.01 0.65
CA LYS A 42 0.05 12.58 -0.08
C LYS A 42 0.88 11.48 -0.71
N ALA A 43 1.06 11.56 -2.03
CA ALA A 43 1.92 10.64 -2.78
C ALA A 43 3.30 11.29 -3.01
N ILE A 44 4.36 10.62 -2.57
CA ILE A 44 5.74 11.05 -2.72
C ILE A 44 6.47 9.99 -3.57
N GLY A 45 6.93 10.39 -4.75
CA GLY A 45 7.65 9.50 -5.67
C GLY A 45 9.14 9.81 -5.70
N HIS A 46 9.98 8.80 -5.50
CA HIS A 46 11.43 8.90 -5.67
C HIS A 46 11.92 7.83 -6.65
N VAL A 47 12.93 8.18 -7.45
CA VAL A 47 13.66 7.21 -8.27
C VAL A 47 14.79 6.65 -7.42
N ILE A 48 14.75 5.35 -7.17
CA ILE A 48 15.79 4.61 -6.46
C ILE A 48 16.52 3.70 -7.45
N GLU A 49 17.78 3.41 -7.18
CA GLU A 49 18.60 2.51 -7.99
C GLU A 49 19.07 1.35 -7.12
N GLU A 50 18.68 0.13 -7.49
CA GLU A 50 19.02 -1.08 -6.76
C GLU A 50 19.57 -2.13 -7.74
N GLY A 51 20.76 -2.64 -7.47
CA GLY A 51 21.42 -3.61 -8.37
C GLY A 51 21.68 -3.08 -9.79
N GLY A 52 21.80 -1.77 -9.98
CA GLY A 52 21.92 -1.12 -11.30
C GLY A 52 20.58 -0.93 -12.04
N VAL A 53 19.46 -1.34 -11.44
CA VAL A 53 18.11 -1.14 -11.97
C VAL A 53 17.48 0.10 -11.34
N LYS A 54 17.06 1.06 -12.17
CA LYS A 54 16.33 2.24 -11.72
C LYS A 54 14.83 1.95 -11.63
N MET A 55 14.25 2.16 -10.46
CA MET A 55 12.82 2.01 -10.21
C MET A 55 12.23 3.27 -9.59
N LYS A 56 10.98 3.58 -9.92
CA LYS A 56 10.24 4.71 -9.34
C LYS A 56 9.38 4.19 -8.21
N LEU A 57 9.85 4.34 -6.97
CA LEU A 57 9.09 4.00 -5.78
C LEU A 57 8.18 5.17 -5.40
N THR A 58 6.87 4.95 -5.38
CA THR A 58 5.89 5.95 -4.93
C THR A 58 5.29 5.49 -3.61
N VAL A 59 5.49 6.29 -2.56
CA VAL A 59 4.92 6.03 -1.25
C VAL A 59 3.77 7.00 -1.00
N ILE A 60 2.63 6.45 -0.65
CA ILE A 60 1.41 7.20 -0.35
C ILE A 60 1.24 7.22 1.17
N ASP A 61 1.46 8.39 1.77
CA ASP A 61 1.17 8.64 3.17
C ASP A 61 -0.31 9.02 3.32
N THR A 62 -0.97 8.47 4.33
CA THR A 62 -2.42 8.61 4.52
C THR A 62 -2.71 9.16 5.91
N PRO A 63 -3.80 9.94 6.07
CA PRO A 63 -4.20 10.41 7.37
C PRO A 63 -4.49 9.23 8.32
N GLY A 64 -4.16 9.44 9.60
CA GLY A 64 -4.51 8.52 10.66
C GLY A 64 -6.03 8.37 10.78
N PHE A 65 -6.49 7.18 11.16
CA PHE A 65 -7.87 6.94 11.57
C PHE A 65 -7.91 6.69 13.09
N GLY A 66 -9.10 6.65 13.69
CA GLY A 66 -9.26 6.35 15.11
C GLY A 66 -9.09 7.55 16.06
N ASP A 67 -9.03 8.77 15.52
CA ASP A 67 -8.92 10.02 16.32
C ASP A 67 -10.31 10.64 16.60
N GLN A 68 -11.36 10.20 15.88
CA GLN A 68 -12.72 10.73 16.01
C GLN A 68 -13.54 9.91 17.02
N ILE A 69 -14.65 10.48 17.52
CA ILE A 69 -15.58 9.76 18.41
C ILE A 69 -16.33 8.69 17.60
N ASN A 70 -16.84 9.05 16.43
CA ASN A 70 -17.37 8.10 15.46
C ASN A 70 -16.30 7.80 14.39
N ASN A 71 -15.94 6.53 14.23
CA ASN A 71 -14.99 6.07 13.20
C ASN A 71 -15.63 5.13 12.18
N GLU A 72 -16.97 5.07 12.14
CA GLU A 72 -17.70 4.38 11.08
C GLU A 72 -17.21 4.86 9.70
N ASN A 73 -17.06 3.91 8.77
CA ASN A 73 -16.68 4.18 7.38
C ASN A 73 -15.33 4.90 7.18
N CYS A 74 -14.44 4.89 8.18
CA CYS A 74 -13.13 5.55 8.05
C CYS A 74 -12.21 4.93 6.98
N TRP A 75 -12.58 3.77 6.42
CA TRP A 75 -11.91 3.11 5.30
C TRP A 75 -12.34 3.64 3.93
N GLU A 76 -13.54 4.21 3.79
CA GLU A 76 -14.10 4.66 2.50
C GLU A 76 -13.18 5.63 1.74
N PRO A 77 -12.54 6.64 2.36
CA PRO A 77 -11.66 7.55 1.63
C PRO A 77 -10.44 6.84 1.02
N ILE A 78 -9.95 5.79 1.69
CA ILE A 78 -8.80 5.01 1.23
C ILE A 78 -9.20 4.05 0.12
N GLU A 79 -10.32 3.36 0.29
CA GLU A 79 -10.88 2.49 -0.75
C GLU A 79 -11.20 3.29 -2.01
N LYS A 80 -11.81 4.48 -1.86
CA LYS A 80 -12.07 5.42 -2.95
C LYS A 80 -10.77 5.82 -3.65
N TYR A 81 -9.72 6.18 -2.91
CA TYR A 81 -8.44 6.55 -3.50
C TYR A 81 -7.83 5.40 -4.32
N ILE A 82 -7.88 4.16 -3.81
CA ILE A 82 -7.39 2.97 -4.54
C ILE A 82 -8.19 2.77 -5.82
N ASN A 83 -9.53 2.78 -5.72
CA ASN A 83 -10.43 2.62 -6.86
C ASN A 83 -10.23 3.73 -7.90
N GLU A 84 -9.97 4.97 -7.49
CA GLU A 84 -9.61 6.06 -8.41
C GLU A 84 -8.30 5.78 -9.17
N GLN A 85 -7.33 5.10 -8.57
CA GLN A 85 -6.12 4.72 -9.30
C GLN A 85 -6.39 3.60 -10.32
N TYR A 86 -7.22 2.62 -9.96
CA TYR A 86 -7.67 1.59 -10.91
C TYR A 86 -8.48 2.21 -12.06
N GLU A 87 -9.37 3.15 -11.76
CA GLU A 87 -10.15 3.87 -12.76
C GLU A 87 -9.27 4.66 -13.74
N LYS A 88 -8.25 5.36 -13.24
CA LYS A 88 -7.28 6.09 -14.09
C LYS A 88 -6.54 5.13 -15.02
N PHE A 89 -6.13 3.97 -14.52
CA PHE A 89 -5.45 2.96 -15.32
C PHE A 89 -6.38 2.38 -16.39
N LEU A 90 -7.61 2.03 -16.02
CA LEU A 90 -8.62 1.50 -16.94
C LEU A 90 -8.95 2.48 -18.07
N LYS A 91 -9.11 3.77 -17.75
CA LYS A 91 -9.35 4.82 -18.76
C LYS A 91 -8.24 4.90 -19.81
N GLU A 92 -6.98 4.78 -19.39
CA GLU A 92 -5.85 4.79 -20.32
C GLU A 92 -5.73 3.47 -21.11
N GLU A 93 -6.13 2.34 -20.51
CA GLU A 93 -6.16 1.03 -21.18
C GLU A 93 -7.20 0.94 -22.29
N VAL A 94 -8.40 1.50 -22.05
CA VAL A 94 -9.53 1.50 -23.00
C VAL A 94 -9.41 2.59 -24.07
N ASN A 95 -8.55 3.59 -23.86
CA ASN A 95 -8.38 4.69 -24.80
C ASN A 95 -7.86 4.19 -26.18
N ILE A 96 -8.52 4.60 -27.26
CA ILE A 96 -8.15 4.26 -28.64
C ILE A 96 -6.74 4.77 -28.97
N ALA A 97 -6.39 5.97 -28.50
CA ALA A 97 -5.05 6.55 -28.63
C ALA A 97 -4.15 6.19 -27.44
N ARG A 98 -4.11 4.91 -27.04
CA ARG A 98 -3.34 4.46 -25.87
C ARG A 98 -1.87 4.81 -25.98
N LYS A 99 -1.30 5.29 -24.88
CA LYS A 99 0.15 5.50 -24.76
C LYS A 99 0.86 4.15 -24.84
N LYS A 100 2.04 4.10 -25.49
CA LYS A 100 2.88 2.89 -25.55
C LYS A 100 3.27 2.38 -24.15
N ARG A 101 3.36 3.28 -23.17
CA ARG A 101 3.61 2.97 -21.77
C ARG A 101 2.61 3.73 -20.89
N ILE A 102 1.63 3.01 -20.35
CA ILE A 102 0.66 3.57 -19.41
C ILE A 102 1.39 3.82 -18.08
N PRO A 103 1.27 5.03 -17.49
CA PRO A 103 1.82 5.29 -16.17
C PRO A 103 1.04 4.49 -15.11
N ASP A 104 1.70 3.54 -14.45
CA ASP A 104 1.10 2.78 -13.36
C ASP A 104 1.13 3.57 -12.06
N THR A 105 -0.04 4.05 -11.62
CA THR A 105 -0.24 4.73 -10.34
C THR A 105 -1.04 3.88 -9.34
N ARG A 106 -1.30 2.61 -9.67
CA ARG A 106 -2.07 1.70 -8.80
C ARG A 106 -1.29 1.42 -7.52
N VAL A 107 -2.01 1.11 -6.46
CA VAL A 107 -1.41 0.79 -5.17
C VAL A 107 -1.07 -0.70 -5.14
N HIS A 108 0.22 -1.04 -5.21
CA HIS A 108 0.64 -2.46 -5.25
C HIS A 108 0.62 -3.16 -3.89
N CYS A 109 0.81 -2.40 -2.82
CA CYS A 109 0.71 -2.91 -1.45
C CYS A 109 0.30 -1.81 -0.46
N CYS A 110 -0.36 -2.23 0.62
CA CYS A 110 -0.65 -1.43 1.79
C CYS A 110 0.05 -1.99 3.02
N LEU A 111 1.00 -1.22 3.58
CA LEU A 111 1.56 -1.47 4.89
C LEU A 111 0.53 -1.06 5.95
N TYR A 112 -0.03 -2.03 6.66
CA TYR A 112 -1.03 -1.81 7.70
C TYR A 112 -0.38 -1.82 9.09
N PHE A 113 -0.30 -0.67 9.72
CA PHE A 113 0.35 -0.47 11.00
C PHE A 113 -0.61 -0.81 12.14
N ILE A 114 -0.27 -1.86 12.87
CA ILE A 114 -0.93 -2.34 14.08
C ILE A 114 -0.26 -1.67 15.27
N SER A 115 -1.08 -1.17 16.20
CA SER A 115 -0.58 -0.56 17.44
C SER A 115 0.03 -1.63 18.36
N PRO A 116 1.18 -1.37 18.99
CA PRO A 116 1.85 -2.34 19.88
C PRO A 116 1.16 -2.36 21.27
N THR A 117 -0.10 -2.78 21.32
CA THR A 117 -0.86 -2.86 22.58
C THR A 117 -0.46 -4.08 23.41
N GLY A 118 0.15 -5.10 22.79
CA GLY A 118 0.45 -6.37 23.42
C GLY A 118 -0.78 -7.27 23.64
N HIS A 119 -2.00 -6.81 23.36
CA HIS A 119 -3.22 -7.58 23.58
C HIS A 119 -3.76 -8.17 22.26
N SER A 120 -4.98 -7.78 21.89
CA SER A 120 -5.67 -8.14 20.65
C SER A 120 -5.65 -6.98 19.64
N LEU A 121 -5.93 -7.32 18.39
CA LEU A 121 -6.33 -6.37 17.36
C LEU A 121 -7.61 -5.67 17.78
N ARG A 122 -7.68 -4.38 17.50
CA ARG A 122 -8.88 -3.60 17.79
C ARG A 122 -9.96 -3.98 16.77
N PRO A 123 -11.24 -3.96 17.16
CA PRO A 123 -12.35 -4.21 16.22
C PRO A 123 -12.29 -3.30 14.98
N LEU A 124 -11.91 -2.03 15.18
CA LEU A 124 -11.71 -1.08 14.09
C LEU A 124 -10.63 -1.51 13.10
N ASP A 125 -9.54 -2.13 13.58
CA ASP A 125 -8.47 -2.62 12.71
C ASP A 125 -8.94 -3.85 11.91
N LEU A 126 -9.70 -4.75 12.53
CA LEU A 126 -10.28 -5.92 11.87
C LEU A 126 -11.22 -5.52 10.74
N GLU A 127 -12.14 -4.59 11.02
CA GLU A 127 -13.09 -4.09 10.03
C GLU A 127 -12.36 -3.39 8.87
N PHE A 128 -11.39 -2.53 9.18
CA PHE A 128 -10.59 -1.84 8.16
C PHE A 128 -9.86 -2.83 7.25
N MET A 129 -9.15 -3.81 7.82
CA MET A 129 -8.40 -4.79 7.05
C MET A 129 -9.31 -5.69 6.22
N LYS A 130 -10.51 -6.03 6.72
CA LYS A 130 -11.51 -6.83 5.99
C LYS A 130 -12.04 -6.15 4.73
N HIS A 131 -12.18 -4.82 4.75
CA HIS A 131 -12.53 -4.05 3.56
C HIS A 131 -11.34 -3.92 2.61
N LEU A 132 -10.16 -3.63 3.17
CA LEU A 132 -8.97 -3.32 2.39
C LEU A 132 -8.37 -4.55 1.69
N SER A 133 -8.51 -5.76 2.27
CA SER A 133 -7.93 -7.00 1.72
C SER A 133 -8.51 -7.37 0.37
N LYS A 134 -9.73 -6.92 0.08
CA LYS A 134 -10.46 -7.18 -1.17
C LYS A 134 -10.00 -6.29 -2.34
N VAL A 135 -9.27 -5.21 -2.06
CA VAL A 135 -8.93 -4.19 -3.06
C VAL A 135 -7.42 -3.98 -3.21
N VAL A 136 -6.61 -4.41 -2.25
CA VAL A 136 -5.16 -4.26 -2.28
C VAL A 136 -4.46 -5.31 -1.42
N ASN A 137 -3.22 -5.65 -1.78
CA ASN A 137 -2.35 -6.50 -0.97
C ASN A 137 -2.03 -5.85 0.37
N ILE A 138 -2.44 -6.47 1.48
CA ILE A 138 -2.15 -5.99 2.83
C ILE A 138 -0.90 -6.66 3.37
N ILE A 139 0.01 -5.87 3.92
CA ILE A 139 1.17 -6.35 4.69
C ILE A 139 1.02 -5.83 6.13
N PRO A 140 0.69 -6.67 7.12
CA PRO A 140 0.52 -6.25 8.49
C PRO A 140 1.88 -6.01 9.17
N VAL A 141 1.99 -4.90 9.87
CA VAL A 141 3.24 -4.41 10.49
C VAL A 141 2.94 -3.95 11.91
N ILE A 142 3.63 -4.50 12.91
CA ILE A 142 3.58 -4.00 14.28
C ILE A 142 4.45 -2.75 14.36
N ALA A 143 3.82 -1.62 14.67
CA ALA A 143 4.47 -0.33 14.78
C ALA A 143 5.21 -0.18 16.12
N LYS A 144 6.28 0.63 16.15
CA LYS A 144 7.05 0.96 17.37
C LYS A 144 7.38 -0.28 18.20
N ALA A 145 7.92 -1.31 17.54
CA ALA A 145 8.25 -2.57 18.20
C ALA A 145 9.26 -2.42 19.35
N ASP A 146 9.94 -1.27 19.46
CA ASP A 146 10.79 -0.90 20.59
C ASP A 146 10.04 -0.72 21.92
N THR A 147 8.70 -0.74 21.92
CA THR A 147 7.89 -0.66 23.14
C THR A 147 7.56 -2.02 23.76
N MET A 148 8.00 -3.13 23.15
CA MET A 148 7.69 -4.49 23.58
C MET A 148 8.97 -5.29 23.82
N THR A 149 8.95 -6.22 24.77
CA THR A 149 10.04 -7.19 24.90
C THR A 149 10.01 -8.24 23.78
N LEU A 150 11.05 -9.07 23.67
CA LEU A 150 11.10 -10.12 22.65
C LEU A 150 10.00 -11.16 22.87
N GLU A 151 9.70 -11.47 24.12
CA GLU A 151 8.65 -12.40 24.53
C GLU A 151 7.26 -11.83 24.19
N GLU A 152 6.98 -10.60 24.61
CA GLU A 152 5.72 -9.91 24.31
C GLU A 152 5.49 -9.78 22.80
N LYS A 153 6.56 -9.47 22.04
CA LYS A 153 6.52 -9.40 20.58
C LYS A 153 6.12 -10.74 19.97
N SER A 154 6.73 -11.84 20.41
CA SER A 154 6.44 -13.19 19.91
C SER A 154 4.99 -13.58 20.17
N GLU A 155 4.51 -13.38 21.41
CA GLU A 155 3.12 -13.66 21.76
C GLU A 155 2.13 -12.80 20.98
N PHE A 156 2.42 -11.51 20.84
CA PHE A 156 1.53 -10.59 20.13
C PHE A 156 1.44 -10.93 18.64
N LYS A 157 2.54 -11.33 18.01
CA LYS A 157 2.51 -11.85 16.63
C LYS A 157 1.57 -13.06 16.50
N GLN A 158 1.67 -14.02 17.41
CA GLN A 158 0.80 -15.20 17.41
C GLN A 158 -0.67 -14.82 17.60
N ARG A 159 -0.97 -13.90 18.53
CA ARG A 159 -2.33 -13.38 18.76
C ARG A 159 -2.89 -12.72 17.51
N VAL A 160 -2.13 -11.81 16.89
CA VAL A 160 -2.53 -11.12 15.66
C VAL A 160 -2.84 -12.11 14.53
N ARG A 161 -1.96 -13.10 14.30
CA ARG A 161 -2.19 -14.13 13.26
C ARG A 161 -3.49 -14.89 13.49
N LYS A 162 -3.71 -15.35 14.72
CA LYS A 162 -4.91 -16.11 15.09
C LYS A 162 -6.18 -15.28 14.87
N GLU A 163 -6.16 -14.00 15.20
CA GLU A 163 -7.31 -13.13 15.01
C GLU A 163 -7.59 -12.83 13.54
N LEU A 164 -6.56 -12.64 12.71
CA LEU A 164 -6.72 -12.49 11.27
C LEU A 164 -7.35 -13.76 10.65
N GLU A 165 -6.89 -14.94 11.07
CA GLU A 165 -7.43 -16.23 10.61
C GLU A 165 -8.90 -16.42 11.03
N VAL A 166 -9.24 -16.19 12.30
CA VAL A 166 -10.61 -16.34 12.82
C VAL A 166 -11.60 -15.39 12.12
N ASN A 167 -11.14 -14.20 11.72
CA ASN A 167 -11.97 -13.22 11.02
C ASN A 167 -11.97 -13.39 9.49
N GLY A 168 -11.24 -14.36 8.95
CA GLY A 168 -11.12 -14.59 7.51
C GLY A 168 -10.48 -13.41 6.78
N ILE A 169 -9.51 -12.74 7.41
CA ILE A 169 -8.79 -11.61 6.82
C ILE A 169 -7.51 -12.12 6.18
N GLU A 170 -7.50 -12.10 4.85
CA GLU A 170 -6.33 -12.46 4.07
C GLU A 170 -5.34 -11.31 3.98
N PHE A 171 -4.06 -11.65 4.08
CA PHE A 171 -2.95 -10.74 3.90
C PHE A 171 -1.90 -11.38 2.99
N TYR A 172 -1.05 -10.55 2.40
CA TYR A 172 -0.04 -10.98 1.46
C TYR A 172 1.15 -11.66 2.18
N PRO A 173 1.68 -12.79 1.66
CA PRO A 173 1.22 -13.52 0.47
C PRO A 173 -0.02 -14.37 0.76
N GLN A 174 -1.04 -14.35 -0.11
CA GLN A 174 -2.29 -15.11 0.11
C GLN A 174 -2.12 -16.59 -0.26
N LYS A 175 -2.65 -17.50 0.57
CA LYS A 175 -2.53 -18.97 0.37
C LYS A 175 -3.11 -19.44 -0.96
N GLU A 176 -4.12 -18.74 -1.46
CA GLU A 176 -4.81 -19.09 -2.71
C GLU A 176 -3.97 -18.80 -3.96
N PHE A 177 -2.89 -18.03 -3.83
CA PHE A 177 -2.01 -17.63 -4.95
C PHE A 177 -0.67 -18.38 -4.95
N ASP A 178 -0.48 -19.39 -4.10
CA ASP A 178 0.71 -20.24 -4.14
C ASP A 178 0.67 -21.12 -5.41
N GLU A 179 1.61 -20.95 -6.34
CA GLU A 179 1.58 -21.63 -7.65
C GLU A 179 1.98 -23.11 -7.55
N ASP A 180 3.00 -23.41 -6.73
CA ASP A 180 3.49 -24.76 -6.50
C ASP A 180 3.84 -25.06 -5.02
N LEU A 181 4.35 -26.27 -4.75
CA LEU A 181 4.68 -26.71 -3.39
C LEU A 181 5.90 -26.00 -2.80
N GLU A 182 6.84 -25.54 -3.63
CA GLU A 182 8.02 -24.80 -3.19
C GLU A 182 7.58 -23.41 -2.74
N ASP A 183 6.84 -22.69 -3.59
CA ASP A 183 6.24 -21.40 -3.29
C ASP A 183 5.38 -21.44 -2.04
N LYS A 184 4.52 -22.47 -1.92
CA LYS A 184 3.69 -22.67 -0.72
C LYS A 184 4.54 -22.80 0.53
N THR A 185 5.65 -23.55 0.47
CA THR A 185 6.53 -23.77 1.61
C THR A 185 7.26 -22.48 2.01
N GLU A 186 7.71 -21.69 1.03
CA GLU A 186 8.36 -20.40 1.28
C GLU A 186 7.37 -19.38 1.85
N ASN A 187 6.20 -19.24 1.23
CA ASN A 187 5.16 -18.32 1.66
C ASN A 187 4.59 -18.70 3.03
N ASP A 188 4.44 -19.99 3.35
CA ASP A 188 4.02 -20.43 4.68
C ASP A 188 5.04 -20.08 5.77
N LYS A 189 6.35 -20.16 5.49
CA LYS A 189 7.38 -19.66 6.43
C LYS A 189 7.24 -18.16 6.65
N ILE A 190 6.98 -17.39 5.60
CA ILE A 190 6.78 -15.92 5.72
C ILE A 190 5.53 -15.62 6.57
N ARG A 191 4.42 -16.30 6.31
CA ARG A 191 3.16 -16.14 7.06
C ARG A 191 3.31 -16.52 8.54
N GLN A 192 3.99 -17.64 8.83
CA GLN A 192 4.05 -18.22 10.17
C GLN A 192 5.22 -17.70 11.02
N GLU A 193 6.35 -17.36 10.41
CA GLU A 193 7.55 -16.97 11.16
C GLU A 193 7.74 -15.45 11.13
N SER A 194 7.56 -14.82 9.96
CA SER A 194 7.90 -13.41 9.77
C SER A 194 6.73 -12.46 10.08
N MET A 195 5.58 -12.63 9.42
CA MET A 195 4.45 -11.70 9.48
C MET A 195 3.65 -11.83 10.77
N PRO A 196 3.16 -10.76 11.40
CA PRO A 196 3.39 -9.36 11.03
C PRO A 196 4.82 -8.91 11.38
N PHE A 197 5.42 -8.06 10.53
CA PHE A 197 6.77 -7.55 10.80
C PHE A 197 6.75 -6.55 11.95
N ALA A 198 7.66 -6.71 12.91
CA ALA A 198 7.82 -5.82 14.05
C ALA A 198 8.91 -4.78 13.77
N VAL A 199 8.50 -3.55 13.45
CA VAL A 199 9.41 -2.53 12.92
C VAL A 199 9.56 -1.33 13.84
N VAL A 200 10.72 -0.70 13.72
CA VAL A 200 11.03 0.58 14.33
C VAL A 200 11.44 1.52 13.19
N GLY A 201 10.80 2.69 13.09
CA GLY A 201 11.18 3.71 12.13
C GLY A 201 12.11 4.74 12.76
N SER A 202 13.07 5.26 11.99
CA SER A 202 13.84 6.44 12.38
C SER A 202 14.22 7.30 11.19
N ASP A 203 14.13 8.61 11.38
CA ASP A 203 14.64 9.64 10.49
C ASP A 203 16.02 10.16 10.92
N LYS A 204 16.57 9.69 12.05
CA LYS A 204 17.84 10.14 12.61
C LYS A 204 18.96 9.13 12.37
N GLU A 205 20.12 9.67 12.06
CA GLU A 205 21.37 8.91 11.95
C GLU A 205 22.25 9.13 13.17
N TYR A 206 22.89 8.07 13.62
CA TYR A 206 23.88 8.10 14.69
C TYR A 206 25.15 7.39 14.23
N GLN A 207 26.26 7.68 14.90
CA GLN A 207 27.52 6.96 14.68
C GLN A 207 27.69 5.91 15.77
N VAL A 208 27.72 4.64 15.38
CA VAL A 208 27.92 3.48 16.27
C VAL A 208 29.07 2.67 15.70
N ASN A 209 30.11 2.41 16.50
CA ASN A 209 31.30 1.66 16.09
C ASN A 209 31.94 2.20 14.78
N GLY A 210 31.98 3.53 14.64
CA GLY A 210 32.53 4.20 13.45
C GLY A 210 31.63 4.18 12.21
N LYS A 211 30.51 3.43 12.22
CA LYS A 211 29.55 3.35 11.12
C LYS A 211 28.36 4.29 11.38
N ARG A 212 27.91 4.98 10.34
CA ARG A 212 26.63 5.72 10.40
C ARG A 212 25.49 4.72 10.28
N VAL A 213 24.52 4.81 11.18
CA VAL A 213 23.38 3.91 11.26
C VAL A 213 22.11 4.71 11.48
N LEU A 214 21.02 4.32 10.82
CA LEU A 214 19.69 4.84 11.13
C LEU A 214 19.27 4.22 12.45
N GLY A 215 18.87 5.04 13.42
CA GLY A 215 18.55 4.53 14.74
C GLY A 215 17.71 5.46 15.58
N ARG A 216 17.12 4.93 16.65
CA ARG A 216 16.34 5.70 17.63
C ARG A 216 17.12 5.74 18.93
N LYS A 217 17.46 6.94 19.40
CA LYS A 217 18.17 7.14 20.67
C LYS A 217 17.18 7.09 21.83
N THR A 218 17.45 6.23 22.79
CA THR A 218 16.74 6.10 24.07
C THR A 218 17.70 6.43 25.22
N PRO A 219 17.22 6.56 26.47
CA PRO A 219 18.10 6.66 27.64
C PRO A 219 19.04 5.45 27.82
N TRP A 220 18.65 4.27 27.32
CA TRP A 220 19.39 3.02 27.51
C TRP A 220 20.35 2.68 26.36
N GLY A 221 20.23 3.36 25.21
CA GLY A 221 21.10 3.08 24.07
C GLY A 221 20.55 3.60 22.75
N ILE A 222 21.08 3.06 21.66
CA ILE A 222 20.65 3.39 20.29
C ILE A 222 20.08 2.13 19.67
N ILE A 223 18.81 2.19 19.30
CA ILE A 223 18.12 1.12 18.58
C ILE A 223 18.42 1.31 17.10
N GLU A 224 19.38 0.56 16.58
CA GLU A 224 19.70 0.50 15.15
C GLU A 224 18.55 -0.14 14.37
N VAL A 225 17.98 0.58 13.41
CA VAL A 225 16.79 0.16 12.66
C VAL A 225 17.10 -0.93 11.63
N GLU A 226 18.31 -0.96 11.08
CA GLU A 226 18.71 -1.99 10.11
C GLU A 226 19.31 -3.24 10.77
N ASN A 227 19.40 -3.27 12.10
CA ASN A 227 19.96 -4.39 12.83
C ASN A 227 18.86 -5.40 13.18
N LEU A 228 18.99 -6.64 12.67
CA LEU A 228 18.02 -7.72 12.87
C LEU A 228 17.84 -8.14 14.34
N ASN A 229 18.84 -7.86 15.18
CA ASN A 229 18.74 -8.11 16.63
C ASN A 229 17.85 -7.07 17.34
N HIS A 230 17.57 -5.93 16.72
CA HIS A 230 16.78 -4.85 17.29
C HIS A 230 15.36 -4.81 16.72
N CYS A 231 15.21 -4.88 15.40
CA CYS A 231 13.89 -4.93 14.75
C CYS A 231 13.95 -5.57 13.36
N GLU A 232 12.76 -5.80 12.80
CA GLU A 232 12.60 -6.55 11.55
C GLU A 232 12.42 -5.62 10.34
N PHE A 233 12.82 -4.35 10.47
CA PHE A 233 12.69 -3.38 9.37
C PHE A 233 13.48 -3.80 8.12
N ALA A 234 14.69 -4.34 8.30
CA ALA A 234 15.48 -4.83 7.17
C ALA A 234 14.76 -5.96 6.41
N LEU A 235 14.06 -6.84 7.12
CA LEU A 235 13.24 -7.90 6.52
C LEU A 235 12.07 -7.32 5.74
N LEU A 236 11.32 -6.37 6.33
CA LEU A 236 10.22 -5.69 5.65
C LEU A 236 10.68 -4.96 4.37
N ARG A 237 11.81 -4.24 4.45
CA ARG A 237 12.38 -3.50 3.32
C ARG A 237 12.74 -4.45 2.18
N ASP A 238 13.47 -5.51 2.50
CA ASP A 238 13.94 -6.47 1.50
C ASP A 238 12.75 -7.25 0.91
N PHE A 239 11.76 -7.59 1.73
CA PHE A 239 10.50 -8.18 1.29
C PHE A 239 9.77 -7.30 0.25
N VAL A 240 9.51 -6.03 0.57
CA VAL A 240 8.70 -5.14 -0.28
C VAL A 240 9.43 -4.67 -1.54
N ILE A 241 10.75 -4.43 -1.46
CA ILE A 241 11.50 -3.76 -2.55
C ILE A 241 12.32 -4.75 -3.38
N ARG A 242 12.82 -5.84 -2.79
CA ARG A 242 13.74 -6.76 -3.47
C ARG A 242 13.06 -8.03 -3.92
N THR A 243 12.53 -8.80 -2.99
CA THR A 243 12.12 -10.19 -3.27
C THR A 243 10.71 -10.28 -3.83
N HIS A 244 9.75 -9.56 -3.27
CA HIS A 244 8.32 -9.74 -3.59
C HIS A 244 7.73 -8.57 -4.40
N LEU A 245 8.55 -7.61 -4.84
CA LEU A 245 8.06 -6.42 -5.55
C LEU A 245 7.29 -6.78 -6.84
N GLN A 246 7.80 -7.76 -7.60
CA GLN A 246 7.19 -8.14 -8.86
C GLN A 246 5.89 -8.92 -8.64
N ASP A 247 5.89 -9.90 -7.73
CA ASP A 247 4.69 -10.66 -7.36
C ASP A 247 3.58 -9.74 -6.80
N LEU A 248 3.92 -8.80 -5.91
CA LEU A 248 2.97 -7.77 -5.45
C LEU A 248 2.29 -7.02 -6.60
N LYS A 249 3.02 -6.72 -7.67
CA LYS A 249 2.46 -6.05 -8.86
C LYS A 249 1.60 -6.99 -9.68
N GLU A 250 1.99 -8.26 -9.81
CA GLU A 250 1.24 -9.28 -10.55
C GLU A 250 -0.09 -9.59 -9.87
N VAL A 251 -0.10 -9.83 -8.55
CA VAL A 251 -1.34 -9.97 -7.78
C VAL A 251 -2.21 -8.71 -7.90
N THR A 252 -1.61 -7.52 -7.85
CA THR A 252 -2.36 -6.26 -8.06
C THR A 252 -3.00 -6.19 -9.44
N HIS A 253 -2.31 -6.63 -10.48
CA HIS A 253 -2.83 -6.56 -11.84
C HIS A 253 -3.86 -7.65 -12.13
N ASN A 254 -3.51 -8.90 -11.85
CA ASN A 254 -4.26 -10.09 -12.25
C ASN A 254 -5.46 -10.36 -11.34
N ILE A 255 -5.40 -9.93 -10.07
CA ILE A 255 -6.47 -10.17 -9.09
C ILE A 255 -7.21 -8.87 -8.80
N HIS A 256 -6.57 -7.91 -8.13
CA HIS A 256 -7.26 -6.73 -7.61
C HIS A 256 -7.80 -5.83 -8.73
N TYR A 257 -6.96 -5.51 -9.72
CA TYR A 257 -7.34 -4.68 -10.86
C TYR A 257 -8.33 -5.39 -11.79
N GLU A 258 -8.12 -6.66 -12.16
CA GLU A 258 -9.07 -7.39 -13.01
C GLU A 258 -10.43 -7.57 -12.33
N THR A 259 -10.48 -7.78 -11.00
CA THR A 259 -11.74 -7.82 -10.25
C THR A 259 -12.46 -6.47 -10.34
N TYR A 260 -11.74 -5.35 -10.17
CA TYR A 260 -12.29 -4.01 -10.34
C TYR A 260 -12.78 -3.77 -11.77
N ARG A 261 -11.99 -4.17 -12.77
CA ARG A 261 -12.29 -4.02 -14.20
C ARG A 261 -13.52 -4.82 -14.61
N ALA A 262 -13.62 -6.09 -14.20
CA ALA A 262 -14.77 -6.94 -14.46
C ALA A 262 -16.05 -6.33 -13.89
N LYS A 263 -16.00 -5.85 -12.63
CA LYS A 263 -17.12 -5.15 -12.00
C LYS A 263 -17.53 -3.91 -12.80
N ARG A 264 -16.56 -3.07 -13.17
CA ARG A 264 -16.82 -1.82 -13.93
C ARG A 264 -17.41 -2.06 -15.32
N LEU A 265 -16.92 -3.07 -16.05
CA LEU A 265 -17.43 -3.40 -17.38
C LEU A 265 -18.84 -3.97 -17.33
N ASN A 266 -19.15 -4.73 -16.28
CA ASN A 266 -20.50 -5.26 -16.05
C ASN A 266 -21.48 -4.15 -15.66
N ASP A 267 -21.07 -3.24 -14.77
CA ASP A 267 -21.88 -2.10 -14.33
C ASP A 267 -22.14 -1.10 -15.49
N ASN A 268 -21.19 -0.93 -16.41
CA ASN A 268 -21.32 -0.07 -17.59
C ASN A 268 -21.97 -0.77 -18.80
N GLY A 269 -22.48 -2.00 -18.66
CA GLY A 269 -23.26 -2.67 -19.70
C GLY A 269 -22.51 -2.91 -21.02
N GLY A 270 -21.20 -3.18 -20.98
CA GLY A 270 -20.44 -3.54 -22.18
C GLY A 270 -20.28 -2.44 -23.24
N LEU A 271 -20.59 -1.18 -22.93
CA LEU A 271 -20.31 -0.05 -23.82
C LEU A 271 -18.98 0.62 -23.44
N PRO A 272 -18.09 0.91 -24.41
CA PRO A 272 -16.88 1.66 -24.12
C PRO A 272 -17.25 3.09 -23.69
N PRO A 273 -16.40 3.78 -22.90
CA PRO A 273 -16.64 5.15 -22.49
C PRO A 273 -16.43 6.08 -23.68
N GLY A 274 -17.47 6.25 -24.49
CA GLY A 274 -17.60 7.35 -25.44
C GLY A 274 -18.09 8.59 -24.71
N GLU A 275 -17.33 9.67 -24.84
CA GLU A 275 -17.73 11.02 -24.45
C GLU A 275 -19.17 11.35 -24.87
N GLY A 276 -19.84 12.14 -24.04
CA GLY A 276 -21.18 12.64 -24.34
C GLY A 276 -21.26 13.32 -25.70
N LEU A 277 -22.06 12.75 -26.59
CA LEU A 277 -22.67 13.44 -27.72
C LEU A 277 -24.14 13.68 -27.38
N LEU A 278 -24.38 14.80 -26.70
CA LEU A 278 -25.68 15.46 -26.74
C LEU A 278 -25.82 16.10 -28.13
N GLY A 279 -26.87 15.73 -28.88
CA GLY A 279 -27.30 16.51 -30.04
C GLY A 279 -27.57 15.71 -31.31
N THR A 280 -28.67 14.95 -31.30
CA THR A 280 -29.38 14.57 -32.53
C THR A 280 -29.84 15.82 -33.27
N VAL A 281 -29.33 16.06 -34.48
CA VAL A 281 -30.09 16.81 -35.51
C VAL A 281 -29.92 16.05 -36.83
N LEU A 282 -30.94 15.27 -37.18
CA LEU A 282 -31.10 14.71 -38.53
C LEU A 282 -31.34 15.89 -39.50
N PRO A 283 -30.73 15.90 -40.71
CA PRO A 283 -31.09 16.87 -41.72
C PRO A 283 -32.53 16.60 -42.24
N PRO A 284 -33.31 17.64 -42.59
CA PRO A 284 -34.65 17.45 -43.11
C PRO A 284 -34.61 16.82 -44.50
N VAL A 285 -35.48 15.82 -44.70
CA VAL A 285 -35.73 15.17 -46.00
C VAL A 285 -36.46 16.16 -46.92
N PRO A 286 -36.05 16.35 -48.18
CA PRO A 286 -36.77 17.21 -49.12
C PRO A 286 -38.10 16.57 -49.54
N ALA A 287 -39.20 17.33 -49.43
CA ALA A 287 -40.52 16.91 -49.87
C ALA A 287 -40.63 16.89 -51.40
N ILE A 288 -41.13 15.78 -51.95
CA ILE A 288 -41.47 15.62 -53.37
C ILE A 288 -42.82 16.31 -53.61
N PRO A 289 -42.98 17.18 -54.64
CA PRO A 289 -44.29 17.72 -54.99
C PRO A 289 -45.13 16.67 -55.73
N CYS A 290 -46.39 16.51 -55.30
CA CYS A 290 -47.42 15.77 -56.02
C CYS A 290 -47.85 16.54 -57.29
N PRO A 291 -48.16 15.88 -58.42
CA PRO A 291 -48.55 16.56 -59.64
C PRO A 291 -50.01 17.04 -59.57
N THR A 292 -50.24 18.29 -59.96
CA THR A 292 -51.58 18.83 -60.21
C THR A 292 -52.11 18.31 -61.54
N ALA A 293 -53.36 17.85 -61.52
CA ALA A 293 -54.13 17.46 -62.69
C ALA A 293 -54.51 18.67 -63.54
N GLU A 294 -54.37 18.54 -64.86
CA GLU A 294 -55.23 19.18 -65.86
C GLU A 294 -56.09 18.08 -66.51
#